data_AF-J2Q7D9-F1
#
_entry.id   AF-J2Q7D9-F1
#
_cell.length_a   1.000
_cell.length_b   1.000
_cell.length_c   1.000
_cell.angle_alpha   90.00
_cell.angle_beta   90.00
_cell.angle_gamma   90.00
#
_symmetry.space_group_name_H-M   'P 1'
#
loop_
_entity.id
_entity.type
_entity.pdbx_description
1 polymer ?
#
loop_
_entity_poly.entity_id
_entity_poly.type
_entity_poly.pdbx_seq_one_letter_code
_entity_poly.pdbx_strand_id
1 'polypeptide(L)'
;MTDTAPPEQIAPPADAPKKPGGLLRSSAIYSGLTLVSRFMGFARDLAVSYRMGASATPAADAYNAALAFPNLFRRFFAEGAFAAAFVPAYAKSLQIDGEEKADILAGDAMATLAASTILITVVCQLAMPWLMMLISPGFAADPAKYKLAVLLTQITMPYLPCMAIVAHLSGVLNARDRFVLSAGAPVLLNIATLAFILPQASAVGAAQWGSVGVVVAGVAQAALLTWGVNKSGAKVHWRLPRLTPEVRALIGKAIPGALAASATQVNIFISGNLASHVPGGRSWLGG
;
A
#
# COMPACT_ATOMS: atom_id res chain seq x y z
N MET A 1 39.95 -59.47 -5.24
CA MET A 1 39.52 -58.49 -6.25
C MET A 1 38.30 -57.80 -5.68
N THR A 2 38.43 -56.51 -5.40
CA THR A 2 37.52 -55.69 -4.61
C THR A 2 36.22 -55.41 -5.36
N ASP A 3 35.11 -55.79 -4.74
CA ASP A 3 33.73 -55.52 -5.13
C ASP A 3 33.40 -54.05 -4.80
N THR A 4 33.20 -53.22 -5.83
CA THR A 4 32.85 -51.80 -5.66
C THR A 4 31.33 -51.66 -5.68
N ALA A 5 30.73 -51.49 -4.50
CA ALA A 5 29.32 -51.13 -4.35
C ALA A 5 29.02 -49.75 -5.00
N PRO A 6 27.83 -49.55 -5.59
CA PRO A 6 27.44 -48.26 -6.18
C PRO A 6 27.22 -47.19 -5.10
N PRO A 7 27.38 -45.88 -5.41
CA PRO A 7 27.19 -44.80 -4.45
C PRO A 7 25.74 -44.71 -3.97
N GLU A 8 25.58 -44.64 -2.65
CA GLU A 8 24.31 -44.49 -1.94
C GLU A 8 23.67 -43.14 -2.30
N GLN A 9 22.56 -43.18 -3.04
CA GLN A 9 21.76 -41.99 -3.35
C GLN A 9 21.05 -41.52 -2.09
N ILE A 10 21.50 -40.39 -1.53
CA ILE A 10 20.82 -39.70 -0.44
C ILE A 10 19.45 -39.26 -0.96
N ALA A 11 18.38 -39.92 -0.50
CA ALA A 11 17.02 -39.54 -0.81
C ALA A 11 16.74 -38.11 -0.31
N PRO A 12 16.01 -37.28 -1.07
CA PRO A 12 15.60 -35.96 -0.59
C PRO A 12 14.79 -36.10 0.70
N PRO A 13 14.97 -35.19 1.69
CA PRO A 13 14.25 -35.27 2.95
C PRO A 13 12.74 -35.27 2.69
N ALA A 14 12.04 -36.24 3.27
CA ALA A 14 10.60 -36.39 3.15
C ALA A 14 9.90 -35.09 3.55
N ASP A 15 9.10 -34.55 2.64
CA ASP A 15 8.25 -33.38 2.90
C ASP A 15 7.39 -33.63 4.14
N ALA A 16 7.59 -32.82 5.17
CA ALA A 16 6.79 -32.88 6.38
C ALA A 16 5.30 -32.68 6.03
N PRO A 17 4.39 -33.51 6.57
CA PRO A 17 2.98 -33.44 6.21
C PRO A 17 2.38 -32.12 6.72
N LYS A 18 2.08 -31.20 5.80
CA LYS A 18 1.30 -29.99 6.11
C LYS A 18 -0.11 -30.41 6.55
N LYS A 19 -0.45 -30.17 7.82
CA LYS A 19 -1.75 -30.54 8.40
C LYS A 19 -2.90 -29.97 7.57
N PRO A 20 -3.86 -30.81 7.09
CA PRO A 20 -4.91 -30.41 6.16
C PRO A 20 -5.88 -29.35 6.74
N GLY A 21 -6.00 -29.25 8.07
CA GLY A 21 -6.79 -28.20 8.74
C GLY A 21 -6.13 -26.82 8.80
N GLY A 22 -4.81 -26.72 8.56
CA GLY A 22 -4.07 -25.47 8.66
C GLY A 22 -4.37 -24.48 7.53
N LEU A 23 -4.49 -24.98 6.29
CA LEU A 23 -4.81 -24.16 5.13
C LEU A 23 -6.25 -23.64 5.18
N LEU A 24 -7.23 -24.50 5.44
CA LEU A 24 -8.64 -24.10 5.54
C LEU A 24 -8.85 -23.05 6.64
N ARG A 25 -8.24 -23.23 7.81
CA ARG A 25 -8.30 -22.27 8.91
C ARG A 25 -7.61 -20.95 8.57
N SER A 26 -6.46 -20.99 7.90
CA SER A 26 -5.71 -19.80 7.50
C SER A 26 -6.46 -19.00 6.42
N SER A 27 -7.03 -19.69 5.43
CA SER A 27 -7.89 -19.08 4.41
C SER A 27 -9.16 -18.49 5.03
N ALA A 28 -9.80 -19.16 5.99
CA ALA A 28 -10.96 -18.63 6.69
C ALA A 28 -10.64 -17.36 7.49
N ILE A 29 -9.50 -17.30 8.17
CA ILE A 29 -9.03 -16.10 8.89
C ILE A 29 -8.75 -14.95 7.91
N TYR A 30 -8.08 -15.23 6.79
CA TYR A 30 -7.76 -14.22 5.77
C TYR A 30 -9.03 -13.64 5.13
N SER A 31 -9.99 -14.50 4.77
CA SER A 31 -11.30 -14.10 4.27
C SER A 31 -12.10 -13.31 5.31
N GLY A 32 -12.07 -13.74 6.57
CA GLY A 32 -12.71 -13.02 7.68
C GLY A 32 -12.14 -11.61 7.89
N LEU A 33 -10.82 -11.46 7.90
CA LEU A 33 -10.15 -10.16 7.99
C LEU A 33 -10.46 -9.26 6.79
N THR A 34 -10.53 -9.86 5.60
CA THR A 34 -10.93 -9.13 4.38
C THR A 34 -12.36 -8.62 4.50
N LEU A 35 -13.30 -9.43 4.99
CA LEU A 35 -14.68 -9.02 5.23
C LEU A 35 -14.75 -7.88 6.25
N VAL A 36 -14.06 -8.01 7.39
CA VAL A 36 -13.99 -6.95 8.40
C VAL A 36 -13.45 -5.65 7.79
N SER A 37 -12.39 -5.72 6.98
CA SER A 37 -11.84 -4.55 6.30
C SER A 37 -12.86 -3.92 5.34
N ARG A 38 -13.65 -4.72 4.62
CA ARG A 38 -14.73 -4.23 3.74
C ARG A 38 -15.87 -3.58 4.53
N PHE A 39 -16.32 -4.18 5.62
CA PHE A 39 -17.33 -3.58 6.50
C PHE A 39 -16.86 -2.27 7.11
N MET A 40 -15.60 -2.20 7.54
CA MET A 40 -15.02 -0.96 8.04
C MET A 40 -14.83 0.09 6.97
N GLY A 41 -14.48 -0.32 5.74
CA GLY A 41 -14.43 0.57 4.58
C GLY A 41 -15.81 1.17 4.31
N PHE A 42 -16.85 0.34 4.30
CA PHE A 42 -18.23 0.80 4.15
C PHE A 42 -18.65 1.77 5.28
N ALA A 43 -18.31 1.46 6.53
CA ALA A 43 -18.58 2.36 7.65
C ALA A 43 -17.86 3.72 7.50
N ARG A 44 -16.62 3.71 7.00
CA ARG A 44 -15.88 4.94 6.66
C ARG A 44 -16.59 5.72 5.56
N ASP A 45 -17.05 5.05 4.51
CA ASP A 45 -17.70 5.72 3.38
C ASP A 45 -19.07 6.33 3.77
N LEU A 46 -19.81 5.66 4.66
CA LEU A 46 -21.01 6.21 5.30
C LEU A 46 -20.67 7.45 6.15
N ALA A 47 -19.61 7.39 6.96
CA ALA A 47 -19.20 8.52 7.79
C ALA A 47 -18.73 9.71 6.96
N VAL A 48 -18.00 9.47 5.86
CA VAL A 48 -17.62 10.50 4.88
C VAL A 48 -18.87 11.15 4.30
N SER A 49 -19.83 10.35 3.83
CA SER A 49 -21.09 10.84 3.26
C SER A 49 -21.93 11.61 4.29
N TYR A 50 -21.94 11.17 5.54
CA TYR A 50 -22.67 11.84 6.62
C TYR A 50 -22.04 13.19 7.00
N ARG A 51 -20.70 13.27 7.11
CA ARG A 51 -19.99 14.48 7.58
C ARG A 51 -19.71 15.48 6.49
N MET A 52 -19.34 15.02 5.30
CA MET A 52 -18.98 15.87 4.17
C MET A 52 -20.18 16.17 3.28
N GLY A 53 -21.33 15.53 3.54
CA GLY A 53 -22.41 15.40 2.57
C GLY A 53 -22.08 14.27 1.58
N ALA A 54 -23.12 13.70 0.97
CA ALA A 54 -22.95 12.85 -0.21
C ALA A 54 -22.23 13.64 -1.32
N SER A 55 -22.04 13.02 -2.49
CA SER A 55 -21.37 13.55 -3.69
C SER A 55 -21.77 14.97 -4.15
N ALA A 56 -22.75 15.63 -3.54
CA ALA A 56 -23.21 16.97 -3.90
C ALA A 56 -22.34 18.13 -3.36
N THR A 57 -21.34 17.88 -2.51
CA THR A 57 -20.54 18.98 -1.89
C THR A 57 -19.13 19.11 -2.48
N PRO A 58 -18.58 20.33 -2.57
CA PRO A 58 -17.19 20.56 -2.97
C PRO A 58 -16.17 19.83 -2.08
N ALA A 59 -16.48 19.66 -0.78
CA ALA A 59 -15.60 19.01 0.18
C ALA A 59 -15.48 17.50 -0.05
N ALA A 60 -16.61 16.81 -0.29
CA ALA A 60 -16.61 15.38 -0.58
C ALA A 60 -15.85 15.06 -1.88
N ASP A 61 -16.11 15.82 -2.95
CA ASP A 61 -15.41 15.65 -4.23
C ASP A 61 -13.90 15.94 -4.11
N ALA A 62 -13.50 16.98 -3.37
CA ALA A 62 -12.10 17.30 -3.12
C ALA A 62 -11.40 16.21 -2.29
N TYR A 63 -12.08 15.66 -1.28
CA TYR A 63 -11.56 14.57 -0.46
C TYR A 63 -11.37 13.29 -1.28
N ASN A 64 -12.37 12.90 -2.08
CA ASN A 64 -12.29 11.75 -2.97
C ASN A 64 -11.17 11.91 -4.01
N ALA A 65 -11.00 13.10 -4.58
CA ALA A 65 -9.88 13.43 -5.44
C ALA A 65 -8.52 13.24 -4.74
N ALA A 66 -8.40 13.71 -3.50
CA ALA A 66 -7.18 13.58 -2.71
C ALA A 66 -6.83 12.14 -2.35
N LEU A 67 -7.82 11.28 -2.14
CA LEU A 67 -7.60 9.84 -1.87
C LEU A 67 -7.23 9.04 -3.13
N ALA A 68 -7.55 9.53 -4.33
CA ALA A 68 -7.19 8.85 -5.57
C ALA A 68 -5.66 8.67 -5.71
N PHE A 69 -4.87 9.66 -5.26
CA PHE A 69 -3.41 9.62 -5.30
C PHE A 69 -2.82 8.49 -4.43
N PRO A 70 -3.05 8.45 -3.10
CA PRO A 70 -2.68 7.33 -2.25
C PRO A 70 -3.12 5.98 -2.81
N ASN A 71 -4.34 5.89 -3.33
CA ASN A 71 -4.88 4.63 -3.85
C ASN A 71 -4.17 4.16 -5.13
N LEU A 72 -3.81 5.06 -6.03
CA LEU A 72 -3.02 4.74 -7.22
C LEU A 72 -1.69 4.11 -6.82
N PHE A 73 -0.95 4.77 -5.93
CA PHE A 73 0.34 4.26 -5.48
C PHE A 73 0.20 2.97 -4.66
N ARG A 74 -0.90 2.80 -3.91
CA ARG A 74 -1.19 1.55 -3.18
C ARG A 74 -1.29 0.37 -4.11
N ARG A 75 -2.00 0.54 -5.23
CA ARG A 75 -2.09 -0.47 -6.27
C ARG A 75 -0.74 -0.74 -6.92
N PHE A 76 0.10 0.29 -7.13
CA PHE A 76 1.45 0.11 -7.68
C PHE A 76 2.40 -0.66 -6.76
N PHE A 77 2.44 -0.35 -5.46
CA PHE A 77 3.43 -0.91 -4.53
C PHE A 77 2.95 -2.16 -3.79
N ALA A 78 1.70 -2.19 -3.32
CA ALA A 78 1.16 -3.27 -2.50
C ALA A 78 0.61 -4.43 -3.35
N GLU A 79 -0.09 -4.12 -4.43
CA GLU A 79 -0.69 -5.12 -5.33
C GLU A 79 0.16 -5.32 -6.59
N GLY A 80 1.00 -4.34 -6.93
CA GLY A 80 1.69 -4.26 -8.19
C GLY A 80 3.08 -4.90 -8.20
N ALA A 81 3.88 -4.45 -9.16
CA ALA A 81 5.07 -5.16 -9.58
C ALA A 81 6.19 -5.22 -8.55
N PHE A 82 6.25 -4.26 -7.61
CA PHE A 82 7.25 -4.31 -6.54
C PHE A 82 7.03 -5.53 -5.65
N ALA A 83 5.81 -5.73 -5.12
CA ALA A 83 5.50 -6.89 -4.29
C ALA A 83 5.71 -8.21 -5.05
N ALA A 84 5.30 -8.27 -6.32
CA ALA A 84 5.47 -9.44 -7.17
C ALA A 84 6.95 -9.80 -7.45
N ALA A 85 7.84 -8.79 -7.51
CA ALA A 85 9.28 -9.02 -7.67
C ALA A 85 9.99 -9.28 -6.34
N PHE A 86 9.62 -8.56 -5.29
CA PHE A 86 10.29 -8.58 -3.99
C PHE A 86 10.03 -9.87 -3.22
N VAL A 87 8.77 -10.30 -3.08
CA VAL A 87 8.43 -11.46 -2.24
C VAL A 87 9.15 -12.73 -2.69
N PRO A 88 9.17 -13.10 -3.99
CA PRO A 88 9.91 -14.28 -4.44
C PRO A 88 11.44 -14.13 -4.29
N ALA A 89 11.98 -12.93 -4.52
CA ALA A 89 13.42 -12.69 -4.37
C ALA A 89 13.85 -12.82 -2.91
N TYR A 90 13.06 -12.26 -1.99
CA TYR A 90 13.29 -12.35 -0.55
C TYR A 90 13.16 -13.79 -0.04
N ALA A 91 12.09 -14.49 -0.43
CA ALA A 91 11.88 -15.89 -0.06
C ALA A 91 13.02 -16.80 -0.59
N LYS A 92 13.48 -16.56 -1.82
CA LYS A 92 14.63 -17.27 -2.39
C LYS A 92 15.91 -17.00 -1.59
N SER A 93 16.19 -15.75 -1.24
CA SER A 93 17.35 -15.41 -0.43
C SER A 93 17.27 -16.02 0.97
N LEU A 94 16.08 -16.02 1.58
CA LEU A 94 15.85 -16.67 2.87
C LEU A 94 16.16 -18.17 2.84
N GLN A 95 15.80 -18.86 1.75
CA GLN A 95 16.03 -20.30 1.57
C GLN A 95 17.47 -20.66 1.21
N ILE A 96 18.12 -19.88 0.34
CA ILE A 96 19.43 -20.22 -0.23
C ILE A 96 20.58 -19.56 0.53
N ASP A 97 20.42 -18.29 0.87
CA ASP A 97 21.49 -17.44 1.40
C ASP A 97 21.45 -17.31 2.94
N GLY A 98 20.34 -17.71 3.57
CA GLY A 98 20.10 -17.63 5.00
C GLY A 98 19.47 -16.30 5.45
N GLU A 99 19.05 -16.25 6.73
CA GLU A 99 18.28 -15.12 7.28
C GLU A 99 19.03 -13.79 7.22
N GLU A 100 20.33 -13.78 7.52
CA GLU A 100 21.12 -12.54 7.58
C GLU A 100 21.19 -11.82 6.22
N LYS A 101 21.49 -12.57 5.15
CA LYS A 101 21.56 -12.02 3.79
C LYS A 101 20.19 -11.59 3.29
N ALA A 102 19.14 -12.37 3.57
CA ALA A 102 17.78 -11.98 3.25
C ALA A 102 17.39 -10.67 3.96
N ASP A 103 17.66 -10.54 5.26
CA ASP A 103 17.34 -9.35 6.04
C ASP A 103 18.11 -8.11 5.58
N ILE A 104 19.36 -8.27 5.13
CA ILE A 104 20.12 -7.22 4.45
C ILE A 104 19.40 -6.77 3.17
N LEU A 105 18.99 -7.71 2.32
CA LEU A 105 18.25 -7.42 1.09
C LEU A 105 16.94 -6.67 1.39
N ALA A 106 16.19 -7.10 2.41
CA ALA A 106 14.99 -6.38 2.84
C ALA A 106 15.32 -4.96 3.33
N GLY A 107 16.32 -4.79 4.19
CA GLY A 107 16.73 -3.47 4.68
C GLY A 107 17.15 -2.51 3.58
N ASP A 108 17.97 -2.98 2.63
CA ASP A 108 18.46 -2.15 1.52
C ASP A 108 17.34 -1.82 0.53
N ALA A 109 16.43 -2.76 0.26
CA ALA A 109 15.24 -2.53 -0.55
C ALA A 109 14.26 -1.55 0.12
N MET A 110 14.01 -1.70 1.43
CA MET A 110 13.17 -0.79 2.21
C MET A 110 13.73 0.62 2.20
N ALA A 111 15.03 0.79 2.46
CA ALA A 111 15.70 2.08 2.45
C ALA A 111 15.62 2.76 1.09
N THR A 112 15.89 2.01 0.02
CA THR A 112 15.82 2.52 -1.36
C THR A 112 14.40 2.90 -1.74
N LEU A 113 13.41 2.07 -1.36
CA LEU A 113 11.99 2.33 -1.60
C LEU A 113 11.48 3.55 -0.82
N ALA A 114 11.83 3.67 0.46
CA ALA A 114 11.47 4.82 1.28
C ALA A 114 12.10 6.10 0.72
N ALA A 115 13.39 6.10 0.38
CA ALA A 115 14.06 7.26 -0.18
C ALA A 115 13.45 7.71 -1.52
N SER A 116 13.18 6.76 -2.43
CA SER A 116 12.57 7.06 -3.72
C SER A 116 11.13 7.57 -3.58
N THR A 117 10.33 6.99 -2.69
CA THR A 117 8.96 7.47 -2.44
C THR A 117 8.90 8.80 -1.69
N ILE A 118 9.86 9.09 -0.79
CA ILE A 118 10.03 10.42 -0.19
C ILE A 118 10.36 11.44 -1.27
N LEU A 119 11.29 11.14 -2.18
CA LEU A 119 11.64 12.04 -3.29
C LEU A 119 10.41 12.31 -4.17
N ILE A 120 9.68 11.27 -4.57
CA ILE A 120 8.43 11.40 -5.34
C ILE A 120 7.42 12.27 -4.57
N THR A 121 7.27 12.05 -3.26
CA THR A 121 6.39 12.85 -2.41
C THR A 121 6.79 14.32 -2.46
N VAL A 122 8.05 14.66 -2.22
CA VAL A 122 8.53 16.06 -2.27
C VAL A 122 8.26 16.71 -3.63
N VAL A 123 8.57 16.00 -4.73
CA VAL A 123 8.31 16.50 -6.09
C VAL A 123 6.82 16.73 -6.31
N CYS A 124 5.96 15.77 -5.95
CA CYS A 124 4.52 15.89 -6.09
C CYS A 124 3.94 17.00 -5.19
N GLN A 125 4.43 17.17 -3.97
CA GLN A 125 4.03 18.24 -3.04
C GLN A 125 4.17 19.61 -3.69
N LEU A 126 5.34 19.87 -4.28
CA LEU A 126 5.64 21.11 -4.98
C LEU A 126 4.82 21.22 -6.27
N ALA A 127 4.68 20.11 -7.00
CA ALA A 127 3.99 20.08 -8.28
C ALA A 127 2.45 19.98 -8.17
N MET A 128 1.89 19.87 -6.97
CA MET A 128 0.50 19.45 -6.76
C MET A 128 -0.56 20.33 -7.46
N PRO A 129 -0.43 21.67 -7.50
CA PRO A 129 -1.36 22.48 -8.27
C PRO A 129 -1.44 22.05 -9.74
N TRP A 130 -0.30 21.84 -10.40
CA TRP A 130 -0.26 21.40 -11.79
C TRP A 130 -0.75 19.96 -11.96
N LEU A 131 -0.39 19.06 -11.04
CA LEU A 131 -0.89 17.69 -11.06
C LEU A 131 -2.41 17.62 -10.90
N MET A 132 -2.99 18.51 -10.08
CA MET A 132 -4.43 18.57 -9.88
C MET A 132 -5.18 19.00 -11.15
N MET A 133 -4.59 19.89 -11.96
CA MET A 133 -5.16 20.27 -13.26
C MET A 133 -5.17 19.10 -14.25
N LEU A 134 -4.17 18.21 -14.19
CA LEU A 134 -4.12 17.02 -15.05
C LEU A 134 -5.12 15.95 -14.61
N ILE A 135 -5.24 15.75 -13.30
CA ILE A 135 -6.06 14.68 -12.73
C ILE A 135 -7.52 15.08 -12.74
N SER A 136 -7.82 16.30 -12.31
CA SER A 136 -9.16 16.81 -12.01
C SER A 136 -9.43 18.13 -12.73
N PRO A 137 -9.28 18.20 -14.07
CA PRO A 137 -9.40 19.45 -14.81
C PRO A 137 -10.75 20.15 -14.59
N GLY A 138 -11.83 19.39 -14.40
CA GLY A 138 -13.16 19.93 -14.14
C GLY A 138 -13.26 20.76 -12.85
N PHE A 139 -12.28 20.66 -11.94
CA PHE A 139 -12.24 21.48 -10.71
C PHE A 139 -11.77 22.91 -10.99
N ALA A 140 -11.15 23.18 -12.16
CA ALA A 140 -10.70 24.53 -12.52
C ALA A 140 -11.85 25.55 -12.58
N ALA A 141 -13.09 25.11 -12.82
CA ALA A 141 -14.29 25.94 -12.82
C ALA A 141 -14.71 26.41 -11.40
N ASP A 142 -14.22 25.78 -10.33
CA ASP A 142 -14.50 26.13 -8.94
C ASP A 142 -13.18 26.34 -8.17
N PRO A 143 -12.72 27.61 -8.02
CA PRO A 143 -11.45 27.91 -7.37
C PRO A 143 -11.37 27.44 -5.91
N ALA A 144 -12.48 27.41 -5.17
CA ALA A 144 -12.49 26.98 -3.77
C ALA A 144 -12.32 25.46 -3.68
N LYS A 145 -13.06 24.71 -4.49
CA LYS A 145 -12.94 23.26 -4.61
C LYS A 145 -11.55 22.83 -5.08
N TYR A 146 -11.00 23.51 -6.08
CA TYR A 146 -9.65 23.25 -6.58
C TYR A 146 -8.59 23.44 -5.49
N LYS A 147 -8.61 24.59 -4.79
CA LYS A 147 -7.66 24.87 -3.69
C LYS A 147 -7.77 23.83 -2.57
N LEU A 148 -9.01 23.44 -2.23
CA LEU A 148 -9.23 22.41 -1.23
C LEU A 148 -8.67 21.06 -1.69
N ALA A 149 -8.94 20.63 -2.93
CA ALA A 149 -8.41 19.38 -3.46
C ALA A 149 -6.86 19.35 -3.47
N VAL A 150 -6.22 20.45 -3.88
CA VAL A 150 -4.75 20.59 -3.82
C VAL A 150 -4.25 20.43 -2.39
N LEU A 151 -4.84 21.17 -1.43
CA LEU A 151 -4.45 21.10 -0.02
C LEU A 151 -4.64 19.70 0.56
N LEU A 152 -5.80 19.08 0.36
CA LEU A 152 -6.09 17.75 0.88
C LEU A 152 -5.13 16.71 0.30
N THR A 153 -4.81 16.81 -0.99
CA THR A 153 -3.84 15.91 -1.62
C THR A 153 -2.43 16.16 -1.07
N GLN A 154 -2.08 17.41 -0.80
CA GLN A 154 -0.80 17.73 -0.15
C GLN A 154 -0.72 17.17 1.28
N ILE A 155 -1.84 17.15 2.01
CA ILE A 155 -1.91 16.55 3.34
C ILE A 155 -1.82 15.02 3.25
N THR A 156 -2.45 14.37 2.28
CA THR A 156 -2.45 12.90 2.20
C THR A 156 -1.16 12.31 1.64
N MET A 157 -0.43 13.02 0.77
CA MET A 157 0.74 12.46 0.08
C MET A 157 1.88 11.95 0.97
N PRO A 158 2.19 12.52 2.15
CA PRO A 158 3.11 11.89 3.12
C PRO A 158 2.75 10.45 3.52
N TYR A 159 1.53 9.98 3.25
CA TYR A 159 1.15 8.57 3.37
C TYR A 159 1.89 7.64 2.39
N LEU A 160 2.33 8.16 1.23
CA LEU A 160 2.99 7.38 0.17
C LEU A 160 4.20 6.57 0.68
N PRO A 161 5.23 7.18 1.30
CA PRO A 161 6.36 6.42 1.82
C PRO A 161 5.94 5.42 2.89
N CYS A 162 5.03 5.80 3.81
CA CYS A 162 4.52 4.88 4.82
C CYS A 162 3.90 3.62 4.21
N MET A 163 3.08 3.80 3.18
CA MET A 163 2.39 2.70 2.52
C MET A 163 3.33 1.85 1.66
N ALA A 164 4.37 2.42 1.06
CA ALA A 164 5.42 1.67 0.40
C ALA A 164 6.21 0.80 1.40
N ILE A 165 6.53 1.33 2.58
CA ILE A 165 7.12 0.58 3.69
C ILE A 165 6.18 -0.54 4.15
N VAL A 166 4.89 -0.25 4.33
CA VAL A 166 3.86 -1.23 4.69
C VAL A 166 3.78 -2.38 3.68
N ALA A 167 3.79 -2.07 2.38
CA ALA A 167 3.80 -3.08 1.32
C ALA A 167 5.06 -3.97 1.38
N HIS A 168 6.23 -3.35 1.57
CA HIS A 168 7.49 -4.06 1.69
C HIS A 168 7.53 -4.99 2.92
N LEU A 169 7.20 -4.47 4.11
CA LEU A 169 7.18 -5.25 5.36
C LEU A 169 6.13 -6.34 5.33
N SER A 170 4.98 -6.10 4.69
CA SER A 170 3.98 -7.13 4.43
C SER A 170 4.58 -8.26 3.59
N GLY A 171 5.40 -7.95 2.58
CA GLY A 171 6.12 -8.94 1.79
C GLY A 171 7.09 -9.78 2.62
N VAL A 172 7.84 -9.16 3.53
CA VAL A 172 8.74 -9.86 4.47
C VAL A 172 7.97 -10.79 5.40
N LEU A 173 6.87 -10.32 5.97
CA LEU A 173 6.02 -11.13 6.86
C LEU A 173 5.36 -12.29 6.11
N ASN A 174 4.88 -12.05 4.89
CA ASN A 174 4.25 -13.06 4.06
C ASN A 174 5.27 -14.15 3.68
N ALA A 175 6.51 -13.79 3.36
CA ALA A 175 7.57 -14.76 3.10
C ALA A 175 7.96 -15.61 4.34
N ARG A 176 7.58 -15.16 5.55
CA ARG A 176 7.76 -15.86 6.83
C ARG A 176 6.47 -16.47 7.40
N ASP A 177 5.46 -16.70 6.55
CA ASP A 177 4.17 -17.27 6.93
C ASP A 177 3.35 -16.45 7.97
N ARG A 178 3.61 -15.15 8.12
CA ARG A 178 2.93 -14.23 9.07
C ARG A 178 1.90 -13.32 8.39
N PHE A 179 1.07 -13.87 7.51
CA PHE A 179 0.14 -13.14 6.65
C PHE A 179 -0.98 -12.35 7.38
N VAL A 180 -1.36 -12.79 8.58
CA VAL A 180 -2.48 -12.22 9.35
C VAL A 180 -2.24 -10.74 9.69
N LEU A 181 -1.02 -10.38 10.06
CA LEU A 181 -0.70 -9.01 10.44
C LEU A 181 -0.72 -8.08 9.22
N SER A 182 -0.18 -8.55 8.09
CA SER A 182 -0.24 -7.87 6.79
C SER A 182 -1.69 -7.64 6.33
N ALA A 183 -2.55 -8.67 6.46
CA ALA A 183 -3.96 -8.60 6.08
C ALA A 183 -4.79 -7.67 6.98
N GLY A 184 -4.41 -7.52 8.25
CA GLY A 184 -5.07 -6.63 9.20
C GLY A 184 -4.68 -5.16 9.07
N ALA A 185 -3.54 -4.82 8.45
CA ALA A 185 -3.05 -3.44 8.36
C ALA A 185 -4.08 -2.44 7.78
N PRO A 186 -4.89 -2.75 6.74
CA PRO A 186 -5.90 -1.84 6.22
C PRO A 186 -6.97 -1.41 7.23
N VAL A 187 -7.21 -2.19 8.29
CA VAL A 187 -8.16 -1.84 9.35
C VAL A 187 -7.76 -0.54 10.04
N LEU A 188 -6.46 -0.31 10.26
CA LEU A 188 -5.95 0.91 10.89
C LEU A 188 -6.27 2.16 10.07
N LEU A 189 -6.30 2.06 8.74
CA LEU A 189 -6.70 3.17 7.87
C LEU A 189 -8.14 3.58 8.12
N ASN A 190 -9.04 2.61 8.22
CA ASN A 190 -10.45 2.88 8.48
C ASN A 190 -10.67 3.44 9.89
N ILE A 191 -10.00 2.88 10.91
CA ILE A 191 -10.10 3.37 12.30
C ILE A 191 -9.61 4.81 12.40
N ALA A 192 -8.41 5.10 11.90
CA ALA A 192 -7.82 6.43 12.03
C ALA A 192 -8.64 7.47 11.25
N THR A 193 -9.05 7.17 10.02
CA THR A 193 -9.89 8.12 9.25
C THR A 193 -11.23 8.39 9.94
N LEU A 194 -11.92 7.36 10.45
CA LEU A 194 -13.15 7.52 11.22
C LEU A 194 -12.95 8.38 12.47
N ALA A 195 -11.89 8.10 13.26
CA ALA A 195 -11.59 8.82 14.48
C ALA A 195 -11.33 10.32 14.23
N PHE A 196 -10.82 10.68 13.06
CA PHE A 196 -10.55 12.06 12.69
C PHE A 196 -11.73 12.76 11.99
N ILE A 197 -12.57 12.03 11.27
CA ILE A 197 -13.75 12.57 10.57
C ILE A 197 -14.91 12.82 11.54
N LEU A 198 -15.22 11.85 12.40
CA LEU A 198 -16.44 11.87 13.24
C LEU A 198 -16.53 13.04 14.23
N PRO A 199 -15.44 13.59 14.81
CA PRO A 199 -15.54 14.74 15.70
C PRO A 199 -15.89 16.05 14.98
N GLN A 200 -15.76 16.11 13.66
CA GLN A 200 -15.84 17.37 12.91
C GLN A 200 -17.29 17.76 12.61
N ALA A 201 -17.63 19.03 12.85
CA ALA A 201 -18.96 19.57 12.59
C ALA A 201 -19.13 20.11 11.16
N SER A 202 -18.05 20.53 10.50
CA SER A 202 -18.09 21.07 9.14
C SER A 202 -17.56 20.07 8.11
N ALA A 203 -18.13 20.11 6.90
CA ALA A 203 -17.72 19.24 5.80
C ALA A 203 -16.24 19.44 5.41
N VAL A 204 -15.79 20.70 5.36
CA VAL A 204 -14.39 21.03 5.06
C VAL A 204 -13.46 20.57 6.17
N GLY A 205 -13.84 20.76 7.44
CA GLY A 205 -13.07 20.27 8.59
C GLY A 205 -12.96 18.75 8.58
N ALA A 206 -14.08 18.05 8.33
CA ALA A 206 -14.09 16.60 8.17
C ALA A 206 -13.15 16.12 7.07
N ALA A 207 -13.12 16.80 5.91
CA ALA A 207 -12.22 16.47 4.81
C ALA A 207 -10.74 16.68 5.20
N GLN A 208 -10.40 17.81 5.81
CA GLN A 208 -9.03 18.13 6.24
C GLN A 208 -8.52 17.14 7.30
N TRP A 209 -9.29 16.93 8.37
CA TRP A 209 -8.90 16.02 9.43
C TRP A 209 -8.94 14.57 8.97
N GLY A 210 -9.87 14.18 8.10
CA GLY A 210 -9.86 12.88 7.44
C GLY A 210 -8.56 12.62 6.67
N SER A 211 -8.07 13.62 5.93
CA SER A 211 -6.78 13.55 5.23
C SER A 211 -5.59 13.40 6.18
N VAL A 212 -5.62 14.07 7.36
CA VAL A 212 -4.64 13.85 8.43
C VAL A 212 -4.74 12.41 8.97
N GLY A 213 -5.95 11.91 9.17
CA GLY A 213 -6.21 10.53 9.60
C GLY A 213 -5.60 9.48 8.66
N VAL A 214 -5.55 9.74 7.34
CA VAL A 214 -4.85 8.89 6.38
C VAL A 214 -3.35 8.82 6.67
N VAL A 215 -2.69 9.96 6.92
CA VAL A 215 -1.26 9.98 7.24
C VAL A 215 -0.98 9.27 8.56
N VAL A 216 -1.78 9.56 9.59
CA VAL A 216 -1.70 8.89 10.90
C VAL A 216 -1.85 7.38 10.75
N ALA A 217 -2.78 6.94 9.92
CA ALA A 217 -2.91 5.52 9.60
C ALA A 217 -1.64 4.94 8.98
N GLY A 218 -1.04 5.62 8.01
CA GLY A 218 0.19 5.16 7.36
C GLY A 218 1.32 4.95 8.36
N VAL A 219 1.52 5.91 9.26
CA VAL A 219 2.51 5.81 10.33
C VAL A 219 2.19 4.64 11.26
N ALA A 220 0.93 4.50 11.69
CA ALA A 220 0.49 3.42 12.56
C ALA A 220 0.65 2.03 11.90
N GLN A 221 0.33 1.92 10.60
CA GLN A 221 0.50 0.69 9.81
C GLN A 221 1.97 0.31 9.69
N ALA A 222 2.84 1.27 9.36
CA ALA A 222 4.27 1.05 9.25
C ALA A 222 4.86 0.61 10.61
N ALA A 223 4.46 1.25 11.71
CA ALA A 223 4.87 0.88 13.05
C ALA A 223 4.42 -0.53 13.44
N LEU A 224 3.14 -0.88 13.18
CA LEU A 224 2.59 -2.20 13.47
C LEU A 224 3.33 -3.31 12.72
N LEU A 225 3.60 -3.12 11.42
CA LEU A 225 4.30 -4.12 10.61
C LEU A 225 5.78 -4.19 10.95
N THR A 226 6.42 -3.08 11.29
CA THR A 226 7.81 -3.07 11.79
C THR A 226 7.91 -3.90 13.07
N TRP A 227 6.99 -3.70 14.00
CA TRP A 227 6.89 -4.52 15.21
C TRP A 227 6.67 -6.00 14.88
N GLY A 228 5.79 -6.30 13.93
CA GLY A 228 5.54 -7.66 13.46
C GLY A 228 6.77 -8.35 12.87
N VAL A 229 7.51 -7.63 12.03
CA VAL A 229 8.74 -8.11 11.39
C VAL A 229 9.78 -8.42 12.47
N ASN A 230 10.00 -7.51 13.42
CA ASN A 230 10.92 -7.74 14.54
C ASN A 230 10.51 -8.96 15.38
N LYS A 231 9.20 -9.13 15.63
CA LYS A 231 8.66 -10.28 16.38
C LYS A 231 8.76 -11.59 15.61
N SER A 232 8.90 -11.55 14.28
CA SER A 232 9.11 -12.73 13.44
C SER A 232 10.55 -13.24 13.46
N GLY A 233 11.49 -12.51 14.10
CA GLY A 233 12.93 -12.83 14.11
C GLY A 233 13.73 -12.10 13.04
N ALA A 234 13.05 -11.49 12.06
CA ALA A 234 13.67 -10.70 11.01
C ALA A 234 14.30 -9.41 11.53
N LYS A 235 15.55 -9.13 11.12
CA LYS A 235 16.33 -7.95 11.50
C LYS A 235 16.36 -6.93 10.37
N VAL A 236 15.18 -6.44 9.98
CA VAL A 236 15.06 -5.39 8.96
C VAL A 236 15.31 -4.03 9.59
N HIS A 237 16.56 -3.57 9.56
CA HIS A 237 16.95 -2.27 10.11
C HIS A 237 16.79 -1.15 9.08
N TRP A 238 16.54 0.07 9.59
CA TRP A 238 16.65 1.29 8.79
C TRP A 238 18.09 1.47 8.33
N ARG A 239 18.28 1.55 7.01
CA ARG A 239 19.58 1.69 6.38
C ARG A 239 19.60 2.91 5.47
N LEU A 240 20.80 3.35 5.11
CA LEU A 240 20.95 4.32 4.03
C LEU A 240 20.64 3.65 2.69
N PRO A 241 19.93 4.34 1.77
CA PRO A 241 19.57 3.77 0.48
C PRO A 241 20.83 3.40 -0.31
N ARG A 242 20.89 2.16 -0.80
CA ARG A 242 21.98 1.64 -1.61
C ARG A 242 21.42 0.85 -2.79
N LEU A 243 21.84 1.20 -4.00
CA LEU A 243 21.50 0.46 -5.21
C LEU A 243 22.45 -0.73 -5.38
N THR A 244 22.30 -1.73 -4.50
CA THR A 244 23.05 -2.98 -4.63
C THR A 244 22.65 -3.72 -5.91
N PRO A 245 23.44 -4.68 -6.40
CA PRO A 245 23.08 -5.49 -7.56
C PRO A 245 21.70 -6.18 -7.42
N GLU A 246 21.37 -6.64 -6.21
CA GLU A 246 20.09 -7.29 -5.89
C GLU A 246 18.93 -6.29 -5.95
N VAL A 247 19.10 -5.09 -5.37
CA VAL A 247 18.10 -4.01 -5.45
C VAL A 247 17.91 -3.54 -6.90
N ARG A 248 18.99 -3.43 -7.68
CA ARG A 248 18.90 -3.09 -9.11
C ARG A 248 18.18 -4.19 -9.90
N ALA A 249 18.41 -5.46 -9.60
CA ALA A 249 17.69 -6.57 -10.20
C ALA A 249 16.20 -6.56 -9.83
N LEU A 250 15.85 -6.21 -8.58
CA LEU A 250 14.47 -6.02 -8.14
C LEU A 250 13.79 -4.90 -8.93
N ILE A 251 14.44 -3.74 -9.06
CA ILE A 251 13.93 -2.60 -9.84
C ILE A 251 13.72 -3.00 -11.31
N GLY A 252 14.70 -3.68 -11.91
CA GLY A 252 14.63 -4.16 -13.29
C GLY A 252 13.45 -5.11 -13.54
N LYS A 253 13.06 -5.90 -12.54
CA LYS A 253 11.86 -6.77 -12.60
C LYS A 253 10.56 -6.03 -12.30
N ALA A 254 10.61 -5.05 -11.39
CA ALA A 254 9.44 -4.27 -11.01
C ALA A 254 9.00 -3.31 -12.12
N ILE A 255 9.92 -2.72 -12.89
CA ILE A 255 9.58 -1.73 -13.94
C ILE A 255 8.63 -2.30 -15.01
N PRO A 256 8.92 -3.45 -15.67
CA PRO A 256 8.03 -4.02 -16.67
C PRO A 256 6.64 -4.36 -16.10
N GLY A 257 6.59 -4.93 -14.90
CA GLY A 257 5.32 -5.22 -14.25
C GLY A 257 4.55 -3.94 -13.89
N ALA A 258 5.25 -2.87 -13.52
CA ALA A 258 4.65 -1.59 -13.16
C ALA A 258 4.05 -0.91 -14.40
N LEU A 259 4.73 -1.02 -15.55
CA LEU A 259 4.18 -0.59 -16.85
C LEU A 259 2.94 -1.40 -17.23
N ALA A 260 2.96 -2.72 -17.07
CA ALA A 260 1.78 -3.57 -17.31
C ALA A 260 0.61 -3.21 -16.38
N ALA A 261 0.88 -2.98 -15.08
CA ALA A 261 -0.13 -2.56 -14.12
C ALA A 261 -0.64 -1.13 -14.40
N SER A 262 0.20 -0.25 -14.96
CA SER A 262 -0.22 1.12 -15.32
C SER A 262 -1.29 1.13 -16.41
N ALA A 263 -1.27 0.17 -17.34
CA ALA A 263 -2.25 0.07 -18.42
C ALA A 263 -3.68 -0.09 -17.89
N THR A 264 -3.89 -0.83 -16.80
CA THR A 264 -5.20 -0.96 -16.16
C THR A 264 -5.59 0.28 -15.35
N GLN A 265 -4.63 1.05 -14.84
CA GLN A 265 -4.89 2.31 -14.13
C GLN A 265 -5.25 3.46 -15.07
N VAL A 266 -4.81 3.44 -16.33
CA VAL A 266 -5.18 4.45 -17.34
C VAL A 266 -6.69 4.58 -17.47
N ASN A 267 -7.42 3.46 -17.47
CA ASN A 267 -8.88 3.47 -17.54
C ASN A 267 -9.52 4.21 -16.35
N ILE A 268 -9.05 3.94 -15.13
CA ILE A 268 -9.56 4.58 -13.91
C ILE A 268 -9.21 6.06 -13.89
N PHE A 269 -8.03 6.42 -14.39
CA PHE A 269 -7.59 7.80 -14.52
C PHE A 269 -8.48 8.59 -15.50
N ILE A 270 -8.69 8.05 -16.70
CA ILE A 270 -9.56 8.67 -17.72
C ILE A 270 -10.98 8.79 -17.18
N SER A 271 -11.51 7.73 -16.57
CA SER A 271 -12.85 7.74 -15.96
C SER A 271 -12.95 8.83 -14.89
N GLY A 272 -11.96 8.92 -13.99
CA GLY A 272 -11.91 9.95 -12.94
C GLY A 272 -11.76 11.37 -13.48
N ASN A 273 -11.12 11.54 -14.64
CA ASN A 273 -10.99 12.82 -15.34
C ASN A 273 -12.34 13.25 -15.94
N LEU A 274 -13.00 12.38 -16.69
CA LEU A 274 -14.34 12.63 -17.25
C LEU A 274 -15.33 12.95 -16.13
N ALA A 275 -15.33 12.15 -15.06
CA ALA A 275 -16.16 12.35 -13.89
C ALA A 275 -15.88 13.65 -13.11
N SER A 276 -14.71 14.28 -13.30
CA SER A 276 -14.40 15.56 -12.64
C SER A 276 -15.22 16.74 -13.21
N HIS A 277 -15.77 16.60 -14.41
CA HIS A 277 -16.61 17.62 -15.07
C HIS A 277 -18.08 17.56 -14.64
N VAL A 278 -18.49 16.49 -13.95
CA VAL A 278 -19.85 16.32 -13.44
C VAL A 278 -19.83 16.59 -11.93
N PRO A 279 -20.71 17.46 -11.39
CA PRO A 279 -20.84 17.65 -9.95
C PRO A 279 -21.08 16.30 -9.25
N GLY A 280 -20.21 15.91 -8.32
CA GLY A 280 -20.29 14.62 -7.66
C GLY A 280 -19.82 13.41 -8.46
N GLY A 281 -19.49 13.56 -9.74
CA GLY A 281 -19.21 12.46 -10.66
C GLY A 281 -18.13 11.49 -10.16
N ARG A 282 -17.09 12.01 -9.50
CA ARG A 282 -15.99 11.18 -8.97
C ARG A 282 -16.40 10.25 -7.85
N SER A 283 -17.40 10.66 -7.08
CA SER A 283 -17.91 9.88 -5.98
C SER A 283 -18.67 8.64 -6.48
N TRP A 284 -19.26 8.70 -7.70
CA TRP A 284 -19.93 7.56 -8.34
C TRP A 284 -18.96 6.49 -8.89
N LEU A 285 -17.70 6.87 -9.18
CA LEU A 285 -16.66 5.93 -9.63
C LEU A 285 -15.91 5.26 -8.46
N GLY A 286 -16.11 5.74 -7.23
CA GLY A 286 -15.46 5.24 -6.03
C GLY A 286 -16.26 4.17 -5.26
N GLY A 287 -17.48 3.86 -5.72
CA GLY A 287 -18.34 2.79 -5.19
C GLY A 287 -18.03 1.42 -5.78
#